data_AF-A0A538HJF8-F1
#
_entry.id   AF-A0A538HJF8-F1
#
_cell.length_a   1.000
_cell.length_b   1.000
_cell.length_c   1.000
_cell.angle_alpha   90.00
_cell.angle_beta   90.00
_cell.angle_gamma   90.00
#
_symmetry.space_group_name_H-M   'P 1'
#
loop_
_entity.id
_entity.type
_entity.pdbx_description
1 polymer ?
#
loop_
_entity_poly.entity_id
_entity_poly.type
_entity_poly.pdbx_seq_one_letter_code
_entity_poly.pdbx_strand_id
1 'polypeptide(L)' 'MPRGYMEGPAAEEAEARLDELERGRREEPRAQERPAVYGSTRDEPERHFIGWLDDVDPDELFSSGEAWGLTVVRKAQD' A
#
# COMPACT_ATOMS: atom_id res chain seq x y z
N MET A 1 22.27 37.22 -13.56
CA MET A 1 21.42 36.07 -13.15
C MET A 1 20.42 35.82 -14.28
N PRO A 2 20.17 34.56 -14.70
CA PRO A 2 19.69 33.49 -13.82
C PRO A 2 20.61 32.27 -13.71
N ARG A 3 20.30 31.47 -12.70
CA ARG A 3 21.09 30.43 -12.04
C ARG A 3 21.56 29.31 -12.97
N GLY A 4 22.85 29.00 -12.91
CA GLY A 4 23.31 27.62 -13.01
C GLY A 4 22.83 26.86 -11.77
N TYR A 5 21.82 26.02 -11.94
CA TYR A 5 21.72 24.74 -11.24
C TYR A 5 22.26 23.76 -12.29
N MET A 6 23.55 23.43 -12.29
CA MET A 6 24.04 22.30 -11.50
C MET A 6 23.04 21.15 -11.61
N GLU A 7 23.06 20.55 -12.81
CA GLU A 7 22.75 19.14 -13.06
C GLU A 7 23.49 18.33 -11.99
N GLY A 8 22.82 18.18 -10.86
CA GLY A 8 23.24 17.32 -9.76
C GLY A 8 22.82 15.88 -10.06
N PRO A 9 23.48 14.89 -9.46
CA PRO A 9 23.27 13.46 -9.67
C PRO A 9 21.96 12.96 -9.04
N ALA A 10 20.85 13.63 -9.33
CA ALA A 10 19.53 13.37 -8.75
C ALA A 10 18.45 13.13 -9.81
N ALA A 11 18.75 13.39 -11.09
CA ALA A 11 17.80 13.14 -12.17
C ALA A 11 17.84 11.67 -12.66
N GLU A 12 19.02 11.02 -12.62
CA GLU A 12 19.20 9.65 -13.13
C GLU A 12 18.73 8.55 -12.14
N GLU A 13 18.61 8.84 -10.85
CA GLU A 13 18.11 7.85 -9.86
C GLU A 13 16.58 7.70 -9.85
N ALA A 14 15.84 8.63 -10.46
CA ALA A 14 14.37 8.56 -10.50
C ALA A 14 13.89 7.43 -11.44
N GLU A 15 14.61 7.18 -12.53
CA GLU A 15 14.22 6.17 -13.53
C GLU A 15 14.67 4.75 -13.13
N ALA A 16 15.78 4.62 -12.38
CA ALA A 16 16.27 3.32 -11.89
C ALA A 16 15.39 2.73 -10.76
N ARG A 17 14.62 3.56 -10.04
CA ARG A 17 13.67 3.11 -9.01
C ARG A 17 12.45 2.38 -9.58
N LEU A 18 12.16 2.53 -10.88
CA LEU A 18 11.02 1.88 -11.52
C LEU A 18 11.32 0.43 -11.95
N ASP A 19 12.58 0.09 -12.23
CA ASP A 19 12.98 -1.23 -12.76
C ASP A 19 13.20 -2.29 -11.67
N GLU A 20 13.58 -1.89 -10.44
CA GLU A 20 13.82 -2.83 -9.34
C GLU A 20 12.53 -3.45 -8.77
N LEU A 21 11.35 -2.91 -9.11
CA LEU A 21 10.06 -3.51 -8.77
C LEU A 21 9.72 -4.74 -9.63
N GLU A 22 10.43 -4.98 -10.74
CA GLU A 22 10.09 -6.05 -11.70
C GLU A 22 10.83 -7.38 -11.45
N ARG A 23 11.99 -7.39 -10.77
CA ARG A 23 12.84 -8.58 -10.65
C ARG A 23 13.14 -8.98 -9.20
N GLY A 24 12.38 -9.92 -8.66
CA GLY A 24 12.96 -10.92 -7.76
C GLY A 24 12.39 -11.03 -6.35
N ARG A 25 11.09 -11.22 -6.18
CA ARG A 25 10.61 -12.02 -5.03
C ARG A 25 10.40 -13.45 -5.50
N ARG A 26 11.34 -14.32 -5.10
CA ARG A 26 11.27 -15.79 -5.28
C ARG A 26 9.84 -16.27 -5.04
N GLU A 27 9.32 -17.01 -6.00
CA GLU A 27 8.14 -17.84 -5.84
C GLU A 27 8.52 -19.04 -4.95
N GLU A 28 8.72 -18.79 -3.66
CA GLU A 28 8.28 -19.76 -2.64
C GLU A 28 6.79 -20.02 -2.90
N PRO A 29 6.26 -21.24 -2.70
CA PRO A 29 4.86 -21.55 -3.04
C PRO A 29 3.98 -20.49 -2.39
N ARG A 30 3.52 -19.52 -3.19
CA ARG A 30 3.09 -18.23 -2.66
C ARG A 30 1.86 -18.50 -1.82
N ALA A 31 2.04 -18.54 -0.49
CA ALA A 31 0.94 -18.50 0.44
C ALA A 31 0.02 -17.40 -0.07
N GLN A 32 -1.20 -17.78 -0.48
CA GLN A 32 -2.04 -16.97 -1.36
C GLN A 32 -2.13 -15.55 -0.77
N GLU A 33 -1.39 -14.60 -1.35
CA GLU A 33 -1.26 -13.26 -0.79
C GLU A 33 -2.56 -12.51 -1.09
N ARG A 34 -3.46 -12.44 -0.11
CA ARG A 34 -4.76 -11.80 -0.23
C ARG A 34 -4.69 -10.33 0.20
N PRO A 35 -5.44 -9.43 -0.47
CA PRO A 35 -5.55 -8.03 -0.06
C PRO A 35 -6.37 -7.92 1.23
N ALA A 36 -5.76 -7.38 2.28
CA ALA A 36 -6.34 -7.14 3.59
C ALA A 36 -6.61 -5.64 3.79
N VAL A 37 -7.81 -5.29 4.26
CA VAL A 37 -8.24 -3.94 4.61
C VAL A 37 -7.94 -3.71 6.09
N TYR A 38 -7.18 -2.65 6.35
CA TYR A 38 -6.91 -2.14 7.69
C TYR A 38 -7.48 -0.74 7.82
N GLY A 39 -7.90 -0.38 9.02
CA GLY A 39 -8.34 0.97 9.32
C GLY A 39 -8.70 1.12 10.79
N SER A 40 -9.29 2.25 11.11
CA SER A 40 -9.83 2.57 12.43
C SER A 40 -11.35 2.58 12.35
N THR A 41 -12.01 2.13 13.40
CA THR A 41 -13.47 2.09 13.54
C THR A 41 -13.87 2.85 14.79
N ARG A 42 -15.18 3.00 14.99
CA ARG A 42 -15.72 3.66 16.18
C ARG A 42 -15.41 2.93 17.48
N ASP A 43 -15.31 1.61 17.44
CA ASP A 43 -14.99 0.78 18.60
C ASP A 43 -13.47 0.70 18.82
N GLU A 44 -12.70 0.60 17.73
CA GLU A 44 -11.24 0.53 17.75
C GLU A 44 -10.62 1.71 16.99
N PRO A 45 -10.26 2.81 17.68
CA PRO A 45 -9.71 4.01 17.04
C PRO A 45 -8.29 3.79 16.50
N GLU A 46 -7.59 2.76 16.95
CA GLU A 46 -6.30 2.35 16.40
C GLU A 46 -6.46 1.58 15.10
N ARG A 47 -5.41 1.59 14.28
CA ARG A 47 -5.43 0.88 13.00
C ARG A 47 -5.37 -0.63 13.24
N HIS A 48 -6.48 -1.31 12.98
CA HIS A 48 -6.64 -2.75 13.11
C HIS A 48 -7.09 -3.37 11.79
N PHE A 49 -7.09 -4.70 11.75
CA PHE A 49 -7.58 -5.46 10.60
C PHE A 49 -9.10 -5.46 10.61
N ILE A 50 -9.73 -4.94 9.55
CA ILE A 50 -11.18 -4.88 9.43
C ILE A 50 -11.68 -6.12 8.68
N GLY A 51 -11.01 -6.51 7.60
CA GLY A 51 -11.42 -7.64 6.78
C GLY A 51 -10.56 -7.82 5.53
N TRP A 52 -10.88 -8.83 4.73
CA TRP A 52 -10.26 -9.01 3.41
C TRP A 52 -11.02 -8.19 2.37
N LEU A 53 -10.33 -7.64 1.36
CA LEU A 53 -10.96 -6.82 0.32
C LEU A 53 -12.07 -7.54 -0.47
N ASP A 54 -12.04 -8.88 -0.47
CA ASP A 54 -13.04 -9.74 -1.12
C ASP A 54 -14.32 -9.88 -0.29
N ASP A 55 -14.25 -9.56 1.00
CA ASP A 55 -15.33 -9.71 1.99
C ASP A 55 -15.88 -8.34 2.44
N VAL A 56 -14.99 -7.33 2.53
CA VAL A 56 -15.35 -5.96 2.94
C VAL A 56 -14.98 -4.96 1.86
N ASP A 57 -15.90 -4.03 1.56
CA ASP A 57 -15.65 -2.92 0.65
C ASP A 57 -15.16 -1.69 1.42
N PRO A 58 -13.92 -1.24 1.22
CA PRO A 58 -13.37 -0.09 1.94
C PRO A 58 -14.07 1.23 1.57
N ASP A 59 -14.58 1.36 0.34
CA ASP A 59 -15.23 2.59 -0.09
C ASP A 59 -16.60 2.73 0.57
N GLU A 60 -17.34 1.62 0.68
CA GLU A 60 -18.60 1.55 1.44
C GLU A 60 -18.36 1.84 2.93
N LEU A 61 -17.37 1.18 3.56
CA LEU A 61 -17.03 1.39 4.97
C LEU A 61 -16.67 2.85 5.29
N PHE A 62 -16.00 3.53 4.35
CA PHE A 62 -15.68 4.94 4.48
C PHE A 62 -16.92 5.83 4.26
N SER A 63 -17.72 5.53 3.24
CA SER A 63 -18.94 6.28 2.91
C SER A 63 -20.02 6.17 3.98
N SER A 64 -20.15 5.00 4.63
CA SER A 64 -21.05 4.77 5.76
C SER A 64 -20.56 5.43 7.05
N GLY A 65 -19.26 5.78 7.11
CA GLY A 65 -18.61 6.33 8.29
C GLY A 65 -18.32 5.27 9.36
N GLU A 66 -18.35 3.99 9.01
CA GLU A 66 -18.02 2.88 9.92
C GLU A 66 -16.52 2.74 10.15
N ALA A 67 -15.72 3.07 9.14
CA ALA A 67 -14.26 3.07 9.24
C ALA A 67 -13.60 4.27 8.57
N TRP A 68 -12.40 4.61 9.02
CA TRP A 68 -11.57 5.69 8.48
C TRP A 68 -10.09 5.31 8.48
N GLY A 69 -9.29 6.09 7.75
CA GLY A 69 -7.85 5.81 7.61
C GLY A 69 -7.58 4.45 6.94
N LEU A 70 -8.46 4.04 6.02
CA LEU A 70 -8.41 2.73 5.39
C LEU A 70 -7.14 2.55 4.53
N THR A 71 -6.55 1.36 4.58
CA THR A 71 -5.42 0.97 3.74
C THR A 71 -5.50 -0.50 3.41
N VAL A 72 -5.24 -0.81 2.15
CA VAL A 72 -5.14 -2.19 1.65
C VAL A 72 -3.68 -2.62 1.63
N VAL A 73 -3.36 -3.74 2.26
CA VAL A 73 -2.03 -4.37 2.24
C VAL A 73 -2.13 -5.80 1.75
N ARG A 74 -1.11 -6.28 1.03
CA ARG A 74 -1.04 -7.69 0.63
C ARG A 74 -0.44 -8.50 1.78
N LYS A 75 -1.16 -9.52 2.25
CA LYS A 75 -0.72 -10.41 3.33
C LYS A 75 -0.85 -11.85 2.89
N ALA A 76 0.16 -12.67 3.18
CA ALA A 76 0.04 -14.11 3.10
C ALA A 76 -1.06 -14.58 4.07
N GLN A 77 -1.99 -15.42 3.59
CA GLN A 77 -2.82 -16.21 4.51
C GLN A 77 -1.93 -17.28 5.15
N ASP A 78 -1.89 -17.30 6.47
CA ASP A 78 -1.37 -18.41 7.28
C ASP A 78 -2.43 -19.52 7.38
#